data_AF-A0A532CPJ9-F1
#
_entry.id   AF-A0A532CPJ9-F1
#
_cell.length_a   1.000
_cell.length_b   1.000
_cell.length_c   1.000
_cell.angle_alpha   90.00
_cell.angle_beta   90.00
_cell.angle_gamma   90.00
#
_symmetry.space_group_name_H-M   'P 1'
#
loop_
_entity.id
_entity.type
_entity.pdbx_description
1 polymer ?
#
loop_
_entity_poly.entity_id
_entity_poly.type
_entity_poly.pdbx_seq_one_letter_code
_entity_poly.pdbx_strand_id
1 'polypeptide(L)'
;MTRDRLCITEGGASFAEVLVAMTLTMIGLVGAMGAFQAAERSLRIGTLATRALAMAESRIEAKRSVRWDRLLLDDLNHDGIPDLVMRDDGIGGDVLAGDGVYSGSWDQDGVQLVWTVTPSRPDSLSASGHVLLEARSVYAADEGQREVRIGTLRANPVFVGNR
;
A
#
# COMPACT_ATOMS: atom_id res chain seq x y z
N MET A 1 69.81 -13.76 -11.50
CA MET A 1 68.67 -14.46 -10.86
C MET A 1 68.71 -14.20 -9.36
N THR A 2 68.20 -13.06 -8.93
CA THR A 2 68.03 -12.67 -7.53
C THR A 2 66.65 -13.12 -7.07
N ARG A 3 66.61 -14.11 -6.17
CA ARG A 3 65.39 -14.54 -5.48
C ARG A 3 65.19 -13.61 -4.28
N ASP A 4 64.26 -12.68 -4.39
CA ASP A 4 63.70 -11.99 -3.22
C ASP A 4 62.92 -13.00 -2.38
N ARG A 5 63.53 -13.41 -1.27
CA ARG A 5 62.82 -14.06 -0.17
C ARG A 5 62.11 -12.95 0.62
N LEU A 6 60.81 -12.81 0.38
CA LEU A 6 59.91 -12.22 1.36
C LEU A 6 59.96 -13.11 2.61
N CYS A 7 60.84 -12.77 3.56
CA CYS A 7 60.78 -13.27 4.92
C CYS A 7 59.48 -12.78 5.54
N ILE A 8 58.46 -13.62 5.51
CA ILE A 8 57.30 -13.46 6.38
C ILE A 8 57.78 -13.88 7.76
N THR A 9 58.12 -12.90 8.60
CA THR A 9 58.37 -13.10 10.02
C THR A 9 57.05 -13.48 10.69
N GLU A 10 56.91 -14.73 11.13
CA GLU A 10 55.86 -15.17 12.05
C GLU A 10 56.16 -14.59 13.45
N GLY A 11 55.86 -13.30 13.64
CA GLY A 11 55.83 -12.66 14.96
C GLY A 11 54.41 -12.71 15.53
N GLY A 12 54.26 -13.15 16.79
CA GLY A 12 52.97 -13.10 17.49
C GLY A 12 52.41 -11.68 17.58
N ALA A 13 51.08 -11.54 17.66
CA ALA A 13 50.43 -10.24 17.72
C ALA A 13 50.80 -9.49 19.02
N SER A 14 51.24 -8.24 18.87
CA SER A 14 51.45 -7.34 20.00
C SER A 14 50.11 -6.90 20.60
N PHE A 15 50.11 -6.53 21.88
CA PHE A 15 48.91 -6.04 22.57
C PHE A 15 48.25 -4.86 21.85
N ALA A 16 49.04 -3.95 21.28
CA ALA A 16 48.55 -2.82 20.51
C ALA A 16 47.84 -3.26 19.21
N GLU A 17 48.39 -4.24 18.49
CA GLU A 17 47.76 -4.78 17.28
C GLU A 17 46.42 -5.44 17.58
N VAL A 18 46.31 -6.21 18.67
CA VAL A 18 45.04 -6.82 19.09
C VAL A 18 44.02 -5.74 19.44
N LEU A 19 44.41 -4.69 20.18
CA LEU A 19 43.51 -3.57 20.48
C LEU A 19 43.03 -2.85 19.22
N VAL A 20 43.92 -2.61 18.25
CA VAL A 20 43.56 -2.00 16.97
C VAL A 20 42.61 -2.93 16.18
N ALA A 21 42.90 -4.23 16.10
CA ALA A 21 42.02 -5.18 15.44
C ALA A 21 40.63 -5.22 16.09
N MET A 22 40.56 -5.26 17.43
CA MET A 22 39.30 -5.25 18.16
C MET A 22 38.50 -3.96 17.93
N THR A 23 39.17 -2.80 17.97
CA THR A 23 38.50 -1.51 17.72
C THR A 23 37.96 -1.41 16.30
N LEU A 24 38.74 -1.79 15.29
CA LEU A 24 38.28 -1.84 13.89
C LEU A 24 37.12 -2.81 13.70
N THR A 25 37.17 -3.98 14.36
CA THR A 25 36.10 -4.98 14.29
C THR A 25 34.82 -4.47 14.93
N MET A 26 34.91 -3.79 16.09
CA MET A 26 33.74 -3.20 16.75
C MET A 26 33.12 -2.08 15.91
N ILE A 27 33.93 -1.19 15.32
CA ILE A 27 33.44 -0.14 14.43
C ILE A 27 32.74 -0.75 13.22
N GLY A 28 33.35 -1.77 12.61
CA GLY A 28 32.76 -2.51 11.49
C GLY A 28 31.43 -3.17 11.86
N LEU A 29 31.35 -3.80 13.02
CA LEU A 29 30.12 -4.45 13.50
C LEU A 29 28.99 -3.44 13.72
N VAL A 30 29.27 -2.32 14.40
CA VAL A 30 28.28 -1.26 14.63
C VAL A 30 27.79 -0.67 13.31
N GLY A 31 28.70 -0.42 12.37
CA GLY A 31 28.35 0.06 11.02
C GLY A 31 27.45 -0.92 10.26
N ALA A 32 27.78 -2.22 10.29
CA ALA A 32 26.96 -3.25 9.66
C ALA A 32 25.56 -3.34 10.29
N MET A 33 25.46 -3.33 11.63
CA MET A 33 24.18 -3.35 12.33
C MET A 33 23.31 -2.14 11.97
N GLY A 34 23.90 -0.95 11.89
CA GLY A 34 23.19 0.27 11.46
C GLY A 34 22.65 0.15 10.03
N ALA A 35 23.45 -0.39 9.10
CA ALA A 35 23.02 -0.63 7.72
C ALA A 35 21.88 -1.67 7.64
N PHE A 36 21.96 -2.76 8.41
CA PHE A 36 20.88 -3.76 8.49
C PHE A 36 19.57 -3.18 9.03
N GLN A 37 19.63 -2.38 10.09
CA GLN A 37 18.43 -1.74 10.64
C GLN A 37 17.79 -0.76 9.64
N ALA A 38 18.60 -0.01 8.89
CA ALA A 38 18.09 0.86 7.83
C ALA A 38 17.44 0.07 6.68
N ALA A 39 18.04 -1.05 6.29
CA ALA A 39 17.52 -1.94 5.27
C ALA A 39 16.20 -2.61 5.70
N GLU A 40 16.12 -3.14 6.91
CA GLU A 40 14.90 -3.75 7.47
C GLU A 40 13.74 -2.76 7.47
N ARG A 41 14.01 -1.51 7.88
CA ARG A 41 13.00 -0.45 7.89
C ARG A 41 12.48 -0.14 6.48
N SER A 42 13.40 -0.04 5.52
CA SER A 42 13.07 0.20 4.11
C SER A 42 12.26 -0.96 3.52
N LEU A 43 12.60 -2.21 3.86
CA LEU A 43 11.83 -3.39 3.45
C LEU A 43 10.43 -3.38 4.04
N ARG A 44 10.30 -3.10 5.35
CA ARG A 44 8.98 -3.04 5.99
C ARG A 44 8.08 -1.99 5.31
N ILE A 45 8.60 -0.79 5.05
CA ILE A 45 7.84 0.25 4.33
C ILE A 45 7.50 -0.18 2.91
N GLY A 46 8.45 -0.82 2.21
CA GLY A 46 8.22 -1.38 0.87
C GLY A 46 7.10 -2.42 0.85
N THR A 47 7.06 -3.33 1.83
CA THR A 47 5.98 -4.33 1.93
C THR A 47 4.61 -3.70 2.14
N LEU A 48 4.50 -2.65 2.98
CA LEU A 48 3.26 -1.91 3.17
C LEU A 48 2.85 -1.18 1.89
N ALA A 49 3.79 -0.57 1.16
CA ALA A 49 3.51 0.13 -0.08
C ALA A 49 2.97 -0.83 -1.16
N THR A 50 3.61 -1.98 -1.36
CA THR A 50 3.15 -3.00 -2.32
C THR A 50 1.79 -3.59 -1.92
N ARG A 51 1.57 -3.84 -0.62
CA ARG A 51 0.27 -4.29 -0.13
C ARG A 51 -0.81 -3.23 -0.38
N ALA A 52 -0.54 -1.98 -0.06
CA ALA A 52 -1.47 -0.86 -0.27
C ALA A 52 -1.87 -0.73 -1.75
N LEU A 53 -0.91 -0.84 -2.66
CA LEU A 53 -1.17 -0.86 -4.09
C LEU A 53 -2.03 -2.06 -4.50
N ALA A 54 -1.64 -3.27 -4.09
CA ALA A 54 -2.38 -4.49 -4.43
C ALA A 54 -3.83 -4.46 -3.91
N MET A 55 -4.05 -3.94 -2.69
CA MET A 55 -5.39 -3.75 -2.14
C MET A 55 -6.23 -2.77 -2.96
N ALA A 56 -5.66 -1.64 -3.37
CA ALA A 56 -6.35 -0.65 -4.19
C ALA A 56 -6.68 -1.21 -5.58
N GLU A 57 -5.72 -1.88 -6.25
CA GLU A 57 -5.92 -2.50 -7.56
C GLU A 57 -6.98 -3.60 -7.50
N SER A 58 -6.88 -4.49 -6.51
CA SER A 58 -7.86 -5.56 -6.28
C SER A 58 -9.26 -4.98 -6.07
N ARG A 59 -9.39 -3.88 -5.31
CA ARG A 59 -10.69 -3.25 -5.07
C ARG A 59 -11.31 -2.67 -6.32
N ILE A 60 -10.49 -1.99 -7.14
CA ILE A 60 -10.93 -1.44 -8.41
C ILE A 60 -11.39 -2.58 -9.35
N GLU A 61 -10.60 -3.64 -9.50
CA GLU A 61 -10.96 -4.76 -10.37
C GLU A 61 -12.22 -5.50 -9.88
N ALA A 62 -12.37 -5.68 -8.57
CA ALA A 62 -13.60 -6.21 -7.99
C ALA A 62 -14.81 -5.34 -8.40
N LYS A 63 -14.75 -4.02 -8.19
CA LYS A 63 -15.84 -3.09 -8.56
C LYS A 63 -16.10 -3.02 -10.06
N ARG A 64 -15.08 -3.18 -10.90
CA ARG A 64 -15.24 -3.23 -12.36
C ARG A 64 -16.02 -4.46 -12.82
N SER A 65 -15.81 -5.61 -12.16
CA SER A 65 -16.44 -6.88 -12.52
C SER A 65 -17.88 -7.04 -12.00
N VAL A 66 -18.24 -6.35 -10.92
CA VAL A 66 -19.57 -6.43 -10.30
C VAL A 66 -20.67 -5.89 -11.23
N ARG A 67 -21.88 -6.46 -11.16
CA ARG A 67 -23.03 -5.96 -11.93
C ARG A 67 -23.43 -4.54 -11.51
N TRP A 68 -23.95 -3.74 -12.44
CA TRP A 68 -24.31 -2.34 -12.17
C TRP A 68 -25.29 -2.19 -11.00
N ASP A 69 -26.27 -3.09 -10.90
CA ASP A 69 -27.28 -3.12 -9.82
C ASP A 69 -26.70 -3.44 -8.43
N ARG A 70 -25.48 -3.98 -8.37
CA ARG A 70 -24.79 -4.36 -7.13
C ARG A 70 -23.56 -3.52 -6.86
N LEU A 71 -23.36 -2.41 -7.58
CA LEU A 71 -22.13 -1.63 -7.48
C LEU A 71 -21.87 -1.08 -6.06
N LEU A 72 -22.92 -0.84 -5.28
CA LEU A 72 -22.83 -0.38 -3.89
C LEU A 72 -22.78 -1.52 -2.87
N LEU A 73 -22.77 -2.76 -3.33
CA LEU A 73 -22.64 -3.93 -2.48
C LEU A 73 -21.22 -4.46 -2.61
N ASP A 74 -20.63 -4.85 -1.49
CA ASP A 74 -19.32 -5.45 -1.41
C ASP A 74 -19.40 -6.76 -0.64
N ASP A 75 -18.93 -7.81 -1.29
CA ASP A 75 -18.60 -9.09 -0.67
C ASP A 75 -17.08 -9.09 -0.51
N LEU A 76 -16.61 -8.86 0.71
CA LEU A 76 -15.19 -8.72 1.02
C LEU A 76 -14.54 -10.11 1.17
N ASN A 77 -15.31 -11.09 1.64
CA ASN A 77 -14.84 -12.44 1.95
C ASN A 77 -15.02 -13.44 0.78
N HIS A 78 -15.73 -13.04 -0.28
CA HIS A 78 -16.05 -13.80 -1.50
C HIS A 78 -16.93 -15.04 -1.26
N ASP A 79 -17.80 -15.04 -0.25
CA ASP A 79 -18.75 -16.12 0.04
C ASP A 79 -20.08 -16.01 -0.73
N GLY A 80 -20.24 -14.95 -1.53
CA GLY A 80 -21.44 -14.64 -2.31
C GLY A 80 -22.48 -13.80 -1.58
N ILE A 81 -22.25 -13.48 -0.30
CA ILE A 81 -23.10 -12.64 0.54
C ILE A 81 -22.45 -11.26 0.68
N PRO A 82 -23.18 -10.16 0.44
CA PRO A 82 -22.65 -8.83 0.68
C PRO A 82 -22.33 -8.61 2.17
N ASP A 83 -21.05 -8.38 2.47
CA ASP A 83 -20.56 -8.00 3.80
C ASP A 83 -20.79 -6.50 4.08
N LEU A 84 -20.69 -5.67 3.04
CA LEU A 84 -20.71 -4.21 3.17
C LEU A 84 -21.65 -3.57 2.14
N VAL A 85 -22.40 -2.56 2.60
CA VAL A 85 -23.24 -1.70 1.76
C VAL A 85 -22.64 -0.31 1.81
N MET A 86 -22.22 0.21 0.66
CA MET A 86 -21.67 1.55 0.53
C MET A 86 -22.75 2.61 0.78
N ARG A 87 -22.39 3.67 1.50
CA ARG A 87 -23.31 4.73 1.90
C ARG A 87 -22.69 6.11 1.64
N ASP A 88 -23.58 7.07 1.48
CA ASP A 88 -23.31 8.51 1.39
C ASP A 88 -23.96 9.14 2.64
N ASP A 89 -23.34 8.88 3.80
CA ASP A 89 -23.86 9.22 5.14
C ASP A 89 -22.85 9.99 6.01
N GLY A 90 -21.69 10.34 5.45
CA GLY A 90 -20.58 11.01 6.13
C GLY A 90 -19.82 10.11 7.12
N ILE A 91 -20.02 8.78 7.08
CA ILE A 91 -19.40 7.81 7.98
C ILE A 91 -18.52 6.84 7.19
N GLY A 92 -17.51 6.25 7.84
CA GLY A 92 -16.81 5.08 7.30
C GLY A 92 -15.91 5.35 6.09
N GLY A 93 -15.40 6.58 5.96
CA GLY A 93 -14.56 7.01 4.83
C GLY A 93 -15.25 8.00 3.90
N ASP A 94 -16.55 8.21 4.09
CA ASP A 94 -17.29 9.28 3.43
C ASP A 94 -16.92 10.64 4.02
N VAL A 95 -16.68 11.62 3.15
CA VAL A 95 -16.24 12.96 3.53
C VAL A 95 -17.43 13.86 3.87
N LEU A 96 -18.55 13.69 3.16
CA LEU A 96 -19.71 14.56 3.30
C LEU A 96 -21.01 13.83 2.93
N ALA A 97 -21.90 13.69 3.91
CA ALA A 97 -23.21 13.10 3.68
C ALA A 97 -24.04 13.88 2.64
N GLY A 98 -24.61 13.15 1.69
CA GLY A 98 -25.47 13.66 0.62
C GLY A 98 -24.73 14.33 -0.53
N ASP A 99 -23.42 14.08 -0.70
CA ASP A 99 -22.63 14.64 -1.80
C ASP A 99 -22.69 13.81 -3.10
N GLY A 100 -23.38 12.66 -3.06
CA GLY A 100 -23.50 11.72 -4.17
C GLY A 100 -22.29 10.78 -4.31
N VAL A 101 -21.37 10.78 -3.35
CA VAL A 101 -20.20 9.91 -3.31
C VAL A 101 -20.44 8.80 -2.30
N TYR A 102 -20.76 7.61 -2.82
CA TYR A 102 -20.89 6.45 -1.95
C TYR A 102 -19.50 5.95 -1.58
N SER A 103 -19.26 5.69 -0.31
CA SER A 103 -17.97 5.19 0.16
C SER A 103 -18.07 3.85 0.89
N GLY A 104 -16.94 3.15 0.93
CA GLY A 104 -16.71 1.97 1.77
C GLY A 104 -15.28 2.00 2.28
N SER A 105 -15.04 1.38 3.43
CA SER A 105 -13.69 1.25 3.98
C SER A 105 -13.44 -0.14 4.55
N TRP A 106 -12.17 -0.50 4.55
CA TRP A 106 -11.68 -1.76 5.08
C TRP A 106 -10.24 -1.58 5.57
N ASP A 107 -9.97 -2.03 6.78
CA ASP A 107 -8.61 -2.06 7.33
C ASP A 107 -8.07 -3.49 7.30
N GLN A 108 -6.88 -3.68 6.75
CA GLN A 108 -6.20 -4.96 6.74
C GLN A 108 -4.69 -4.79 6.90
N ASP A 109 -4.12 -5.48 7.88
CA ASP A 109 -2.67 -5.57 8.13
C ASP A 109 -1.93 -4.21 8.15
N GLY A 110 -2.54 -3.20 8.77
CA GLY A 110 -1.96 -1.86 8.91
C GLY A 110 -2.08 -0.97 7.67
N VAL A 111 -2.91 -1.37 6.70
CA VAL A 111 -3.31 -0.56 5.55
C VAL A 111 -4.82 -0.29 5.64
N GLN A 112 -5.18 0.99 5.67
CA GLN A 112 -6.57 1.42 5.59
C GLN A 112 -6.93 1.68 4.13
N LEU A 113 -7.84 0.86 3.58
CA LEU A 113 -8.41 1.03 2.26
C LEU A 113 -9.75 1.76 2.36
N VAL A 114 -9.95 2.78 1.55
CA VAL A 114 -11.21 3.48 1.34
C VAL A 114 -11.49 3.48 -0.15
N TRP A 115 -12.70 3.15 -0.57
CA TRP A 115 -13.09 3.25 -1.98
C TRP A 115 -14.38 4.01 -2.13
N THR A 116 -14.52 4.69 -3.26
CA THR A 116 -15.67 5.53 -3.58
C THR A 116 -16.26 5.17 -4.93
N VAL A 117 -17.57 5.36 -5.03
CA VAL A 117 -18.35 5.27 -6.26
C VAL A 117 -19.03 6.62 -6.42
N THR A 118 -18.57 7.41 -7.39
CA THR A 118 -19.15 8.71 -7.72
C THR A 118 -19.90 8.59 -9.05
N PRO A 119 -21.24 8.55 -9.05
CA PRO A 119 -22.02 8.53 -10.27
C PRO A 119 -21.94 9.89 -10.98
N SER A 120 -21.98 9.88 -12.30
CA SER A 120 -22.03 11.11 -13.12
C SER A 120 -23.25 12.00 -12.83
N ARG A 121 -24.30 11.43 -12.23
CA ARG A 121 -25.49 12.13 -11.77
C ARG A 121 -25.82 11.73 -10.32
N PRO A 122 -25.89 12.67 -9.38
CA PRO A 122 -25.96 12.39 -7.94
C PRO A 122 -27.25 11.67 -7.53
N ASP A 123 -28.37 11.89 -8.22
CA ASP A 123 -29.68 11.39 -7.77
C ASP A 123 -29.90 9.88 -7.99
N SER A 124 -29.16 9.25 -8.92
CA SER A 124 -29.35 7.83 -9.20
C SER A 124 -28.21 7.20 -10.03
N LEU A 125 -27.76 6.02 -9.56
CA LEU A 125 -26.88 5.13 -10.31
C LEU A 125 -27.49 4.65 -11.62
N SER A 126 -28.80 4.40 -11.68
CA SER A 126 -29.45 3.91 -12.90
C SER A 126 -29.60 5.01 -13.96
N ALA A 127 -29.72 6.27 -13.54
CA ALA A 127 -29.78 7.44 -14.42
C ALA A 127 -28.39 7.96 -14.82
N SER A 128 -27.32 7.44 -14.23
CA SER A 128 -25.94 7.83 -14.52
C SER A 128 -25.40 7.12 -15.76
N GLY A 129 -24.76 7.87 -16.66
CA GLY A 129 -24.11 7.29 -17.85
C GLY A 129 -22.75 6.64 -17.56
N HIS A 130 -22.11 7.05 -16.48
CA HIS A 130 -20.88 6.45 -15.97
C HIS A 130 -20.74 6.67 -14.47
N VAL A 131 -19.79 5.96 -13.88
CA VAL A 131 -19.32 6.12 -12.50
C VAL A 131 -17.80 6.28 -12.51
N LEU A 132 -17.30 7.14 -11.64
CA LEU A 132 -15.90 7.15 -11.23
C LEU A 132 -15.77 6.21 -10.03
N LEU A 133 -14.83 5.27 -10.14
CA LEU A 133 -14.45 4.36 -9.07
C LEU A 133 -13.06 4.80 -8.61
N GLU A 134 -12.90 5.14 -7.34
CA GLU A 134 -11.59 5.40 -6.75
C GLU A 134 -11.35 4.47 -5.58
N ALA A 135 -10.10 4.02 -5.42
CA ALA A 135 -9.63 3.27 -4.28
C ALA A 135 -8.39 3.97 -3.74
N ARG A 136 -8.38 4.19 -2.43
CA ARG A 136 -7.38 4.93 -1.68
C ARG A 136 -6.88 4.05 -0.53
N SER A 137 -5.63 3.63 -0.61
CA SER A 137 -4.97 2.88 0.47
C SER A 137 -4.03 3.81 1.22
N VAL A 138 -4.17 3.88 2.53
CA VAL A 138 -3.34 4.69 3.42
C VAL A 138 -2.57 3.78 4.37
N TYR A 139 -1.28 4.03 4.52
CA TYR A 139 -0.42 3.28 5.42
C TYR A 139 0.57 4.18 6.16
N ALA A 140 0.98 3.78 7.35
CA ALA A 140 1.98 4.50 8.14
C ALA A 140 3.39 4.27 7.58
N ALA A 141 4.14 5.35 7.40
CA ALA A 141 5.56 5.37 7.12
C ALA A 141 6.27 6.22 8.19
N ASP A 142 7.61 6.15 8.25
CA ASP A 142 8.39 6.83 9.31
C ASP A 142 8.14 8.34 9.39
N GLU A 143 7.85 8.98 8.25
CA GLU A 143 7.64 10.44 8.13
C GLU A 143 6.15 10.84 8.07
N GLY A 144 5.24 9.92 8.40
CA GLY A 144 3.80 10.18 8.40
C GLY A 144 3.01 9.16 7.58
N GLN A 145 1.82 9.55 7.15
CA GLN A 145 0.98 8.67 6.32
C GLN A 145 1.33 8.81 4.84
N ARG A 146 1.37 7.68 4.14
CA ARG A 146 1.47 7.63 2.69
C ARG A 146 0.18 7.11 2.10
N GLU A 147 -0.18 7.63 0.93
CA GLU A 147 -1.40 7.29 0.21
C GLU A 147 -1.05 6.71 -1.15
N VAL A 148 -1.74 5.63 -1.52
CA VAL A 148 -1.83 5.13 -2.89
C VAL A 148 -3.26 5.33 -3.36
N ARG A 149 -3.45 5.99 -4.49
CA ARG A 149 -4.76 6.23 -5.08
C ARG A 149 -4.82 5.68 -6.50
N ILE A 150 -5.88 4.93 -6.78
CA ILE A 150 -6.18 4.38 -8.11
C ILE A 150 -7.59 4.76 -8.46
N GLY A 151 -7.78 5.30 -9.67
CA GLY A 151 -9.08 5.69 -10.18
C GLY A 151 -9.33 5.04 -11.53
N THR A 152 -10.59 4.69 -11.81
CA THR A 152 -11.04 4.29 -13.13
C THR A 152 -12.45 4.80 -13.39
N LEU A 153 -12.77 5.03 -14.65
CA LEU A 153 -14.12 5.33 -15.09
C LEU A 153 -14.77 4.06 -15.63
N ARG A 154 -16.03 3.82 -15.27
CA ARG A 154 -16.84 2.72 -15.79
C ARG A 154 -18.13 3.24 -16.38
N ALA A 155 -18.38 2.92 -17.65
CA ALA A 155 -19.63 3.26 -18.33
C ALA A 155 -20.79 2.37 -17.84
N ASN A 156 -21.99 2.95 -17.76
CA ASN A 156 -23.21 2.23 -17.46
C ASN A 156 -23.71 1.51 -18.73
N PRO A 157 -23.71 0.16 -18.77
CA PRO A 157 -24.18 -0.57 -19.96
C PRO A 157 -25.69 -0.45 -20.18
N VAL A 158 -26.47 -0.03 -19.19
CA VAL A 158 -27.94 0.09 -19.25
C VAL A 158 -28.39 1.52 -19.58
N PHE A 159 -27.46 2.48 -19.63
CA PHE A 159 -27.81 3.87 -19.87
C PHE A 159 -28.14 4.12 -21.35
N VAL A 160 -29.34 4.64 -21.61
CA VAL A 160 -29.87 4.89 -22.96
C VAL A 160 -29.93 6.38 -23.34
N GLY A 161 -29.35 7.27 -22.52
CA GLY A 161 -29.45 8.72 -22.71
C GLY A 161 -30.77 9.30 -22.21
N ASN A 162 -30.81 10.62 -22.01
CA ASN A 162 -32.10 11.31 -21.95
C ASN A 162 -32.67 11.30 -23.37
N ARG A 163 -33.88 10.74 -23.51
CA ARG A 163 -34.66 10.83 -24.75
C ARG A 163 -35.12 12.27 -24.98
#